data_AF-A0A7V9E264-F1
#
_entry.id   AF-A0A7V9E264-F1
#
_cell.length_a   1.000
_cell.length_b   1.000
_cell.length_c   1.000
_cell.angle_alpha   90.00
_cell.angle_beta   90.00
_cell.angle_gamma   90.00
#
_symmetry.space_group_name_H-M   'P 1'
#
loop_
_entity.id
_entity.type
_entity.pdbx_description
1 polymer ?
#
loop_
_entity_poly.entity_id
_entity_poly.type
_entity_poly.pdbx_seq_one_letter_code
_entity_poly.pdbx_strand_id
1 'polypeptide(L)' 'MTALASTAAQLVATGRGDPERVGEGQAALAHQVRCNSAALDGTYTSTLEKEPVSQ' A
#
# COMPACT_ATOMS: atom_id res chain seq x y z
N MET A 1 8.66 11.70 -10.10
CA MET A 1 8.57 10.22 -9.97
C MET A 1 9.07 9.85 -8.59
N THR A 2 8.29 10.17 -7.55
CA THR A 2 8.77 10.21 -6.15
C THR A 2 7.78 9.59 -5.16
N ALA A 3 6.73 8.92 -5.64
CA ALA A 3 5.67 8.37 -4.79
C ALA A 3 5.97 6.95 -4.28
N LEU A 4 6.72 6.13 -5.04
CA LEU A 4 6.88 4.69 -4.76
C LEU A 4 7.76 4.37 -3.54
N ALA A 5 8.78 5.20 -3.25
CA ALA A 5 9.72 4.94 -2.16
C ALA A 5 9.16 5.29 -0.76
N SER A 6 8.12 6.13 -0.70
CA SER A 6 7.61 6.67 0.58
C SER A 6 6.73 5.67 1.34
N THR A 7 6.19 4.64 0.66
CA THR A 7 5.16 3.76 1.23
C THR A 7 5.75 2.49 1.87
N ALA A 8 6.83 1.94 1.33
CA ALA A 8 7.49 0.77 1.91
C ALA A 8 8.09 1.07 3.30
N ALA A 9 8.62 2.29 3.49
CA ALA A 9 9.08 2.76 4.80
C ALA A 9 7.93 2.92 5.81
N GLN A 10 6.74 3.35 5.35
CA GLN A 10 5.53 3.44 6.18
C GLN A 10 5.01 2.06 6.59
N LEU A 11 5.06 1.07 5.69
CA LEU A 11 4.70 -0.33 5.98
C LEU A 11 5.61 -0.96 7.04
N VAL A 12 6.92 -0.77 6.89
CA VAL A 12 7.89 -1.23 7.89
C VAL A 12 7.67 -0.50 9.22
N ALA A 13 7.28 0.77 9.20
CA ALA A 13 7.00 1.55 10.41
C ALA A 13 5.67 1.16 11.11
N THR A 14 4.64 0.76 10.37
CA THR A 14 3.33 0.35 10.92
C THR A 14 3.42 -0.97 11.68
N GLY A 15 4.24 -1.91 11.19
CA GLY A 15 4.41 -3.23 11.79
C GLY A 15 5.68 -3.42 12.62
N ARG A 16 6.44 -2.34 12.93
CA ARG A 16 7.76 -2.49 13.58
C ARG A 16 7.61 -2.93 15.04
N GLY A 17 7.60 -4.23 15.26
CA GLY A 17 7.63 -4.86 16.58
C GLY A 17 6.29 -4.89 17.31
N ASP A 18 5.21 -4.47 16.66
CA ASP A 18 3.86 -4.50 17.23
C ASP A 18 3.00 -5.56 16.51
N PRO A 19 2.76 -6.73 17.16
CA PRO A 19 1.96 -7.80 16.57
C PRO A 19 0.48 -7.43 16.40
N GLU A 20 -0.05 -6.46 17.16
CA GLU A 20 -1.45 -6.04 17.01
C GLU A 20 -1.69 -5.29 15.70
N ARG A 21 -0.63 -4.73 15.11
CA ARG A 21 -0.68 -3.89 13.90
C ARG A 21 -0.32 -4.63 12.61
N VAL A 22 -0.07 -5.94 12.69
CA VAL A 22 0.25 -6.77 11.51
C VAL A 22 -0.86 -6.68 10.45
N GLY A 23 -2.13 -6.66 10.86
CA GLY A 23 -3.26 -6.53 9.95
C GLY A 23 -3.27 -5.21 9.17
N GLU A 24 -2.91 -4.10 9.82
CA GLU A 24 -2.77 -2.78 9.18
C GLU A 24 -1.65 -2.81 8.12
N GLY A 25 -0.50 -3.40 8.47
CA GLY A 25 0.62 -3.56 7.56
C GLY A 25 0.29 -4.43 6.35
N GLN A 26 -0.43 -5.54 6.55
CA GLN A 26 -0.87 -6.41 5.46
C GLN A 26 -1.85 -5.70 4.51
N ALA A 27 -2.82 -4.95 5.06
CA ALA A 27 -3.77 -4.19 4.26
C ALA A 27 -3.07 -3.13 3.41
N ALA A 28 -2.15 -2.36 4.00
CA ALA A 28 -1.40 -1.34 3.28
C ALA A 28 -0.46 -1.95 2.21
N LEU A 29 0.10 -3.14 2.44
CA LEU A 29 0.88 -3.85 1.41
C LEU A 29 -0.01 -4.30 0.25
N ALA A 30 -1.17 -4.89 0.54
CA ALA A 30 -2.13 -5.31 -0.48
C ALA A 30 -2.58 -4.12 -1.34
N HIS A 31 -2.81 -2.96 -0.72
CA HIS A 31 -3.10 -1.72 -1.44
C HIS A 31 -1.99 -1.34 -2.42
N GLN A 32 -0.74 -1.34 -1.96
CA GLN A 32 0.40 -1.02 -2.82
C GLN A 32 0.54 -1.98 -3.99
N VAL A 33 0.36 -3.28 -3.74
CA VAL A 33 0.39 -4.28 -4.82
C VAL A 33 -0.68 -3.97 -5.86
N ARG A 34 -1.91 -3.67 -5.44
CA ARG A 34 -3.01 -3.27 -6.35
C ARG A 34 -2.65 -2.05 -7.19
N CYS A 35 -2.12 -0.99 -6.57
CA CYS A 35 -1.74 0.24 -7.28
C CYS A 35 -0.60 0.01 -8.27
N ASN A 36 0.42 -0.75 -7.87
CA ASN A 36 1.56 -1.05 -8.72
C ASN A 36 1.18 -1.96 -9.89
N SER A 37 0.32 -2.96 -9.67
CA SER A 37 -0.23 -3.80 -10.74
C SER A 37 -1.03 -2.96 -11.75
N ALA A 38 -1.92 -2.09 -11.29
CA ALA A 38 -2.65 -1.18 -12.18
C ALA A 38 -1.71 -0.25 -12.97
N ALA A 39 -0.59 0.18 -12.36
CA ALA A 39 0.39 1.01 -13.05
C ALA A 39 1.14 0.25 -14.14
N LEU A 40 1.47 -1.02 -13.90
CA LEU A 40 2.07 -1.91 -14.89
C LEU A 40 1.12 -2.20 -16.05
N ASP A 41 -0.17 -2.38 -15.76
CA ASP A 41 -1.20 -2.67 -16.77
C ASP A 41 -1.73 -1.40 -17.46
N GLY A 42 -1.24 -0.21 -17.09
CA GLY A 42 -1.67 1.08 -17.66
C GLY A 42 -3.08 1.53 -17.27
N THR A 43 -3.68 0.89 -16.27
CA THR A 43 -5.03 1.18 -15.76
C THR A 43 -5.03 2.01 -14.48
N TYR A 44 -3.85 2.37 -13.96
CA TYR A 44 -3.72 3.16 -12.76
C TYR A 44 -4.38 4.54 -12.90
N THR A 45 -5.12 4.91 -11.86
CA THR A 45 -5.66 6.24 -11.65
C THR A 45 -5.33 6.72 -10.25
N SER A 46 -5.22 8.04 -10.05
CA SER A 46 -5.01 8.62 -8.72
C SER A 46 -6.20 8.41 -7.77
N THR A 47 -7.37 8.01 -8.28
CA THR A 47 -8.52 7.64 -7.44
C THR A 47 -8.31 6.30 -6.75
N LEU A 48 -7.55 5.39 -7.37
CA LEU A 48 -7.25 4.06 -6.84
C LEU A 48 -6.47 4.12 -5.50
N GLU A 49 -5.68 5.17 -5.30
CA GLU A 49 -4.95 5.43 -4.04
C GLU A 49 -5.88 5.84 -2.88
N LYS A 50 -7.07 6.35 -3.19
CA LYS A 50 -8.06 6.80 -2.20
C LYS A 50 -9.08 5.72 -1.88
N GLU A 51 -9.11 4.64 -2.65
CA GLU A 51 -10.04 3.54 -2.45
C GLU A 51 -9.60 2.68 -1.27
N PRO A 52 -10.49 2.44 -0.29
CA PRO A 52 -10.18 1.61 0.86
C PRO A 52 -9.80 0.20 0.40
N VAL A 53 -8.93 -0.43 1.16
CA VAL A 53 -8.68 -1.86 1.05
C VAL A 53 -9.86 -2.54 1.72
N SER A 54 -10.75 -3.15 0.93
CA SER A 54 -11.77 -4.04 1.49
C SER A 54 -11.04 -5.20 2.19
N GLN A 55 -11.18 -5.27 3.51
CA GLN A 55 -10.76 -6.43 4.31
C GLN A 55 -11.73 -7.59 4.10
#